data_AF-A0A960P583-F1
#
_entry.id   AF-A0A960P583-F1
#
_cell.length_a   1.000
_cell.length_b   1.000
_cell.length_c   1.000
_cell.angle_alpha   90.00
_cell.angle_beta   90.00
_cell.angle_gamma   90.00
#
_symmetry.space_group_name_H-M   'P 1'
#
loop_
_entity.id
_entity.type
_entity.pdbx_description
1 polymer ?
#
loop_
_entity_poly.entity_id
_entity_poly.type
_entity_poly.pdbx_seq_one_letter_code
_entity_poly.pdbx_strand_id
1 'polypeptide(L)' 'MAQVSANLDEGNSTVELTSMWVSPTARGLGVADTLIDTITTWANDRHADQIV' A
#
# COMPACT_ATOMS: atom_id res chain seq x y z
N MET A 1 9.05 -9.31 -10.06
CA MET A 1 7.67 -8.76 -10.14
C MET A 1 7.23 -8.43 -8.72
N ALA A 2 6.54 -7.32 -8.52
CA ALA A 2 6.01 -6.95 -7.22
C ALA A 2 4.65 -6.26 -7.43
N GLN A 3 3.77 -6.37 -6.44
CA GLN A 3 2.41 -5.83 -6.49
C GLN A 3 1.95 -5.47 -5.09
N VAL A 4 1.13 -4.43 -4.99
CA VAL A 4 0.34 -4.06 -3.81
C VAL A 4 -1.08 -3.73 -4.27
N SER A 5 -2.07 -4.10 -3.46
CA SER A 5 -3.48 -3.78 -3.68
C SER A 5 -4.08 -3.27 -2.38
N ALA A 6 -4.81 -2.16 -2.47
CA ALA A 6 -5.50 -1.56 -1.34
C ALA A 6 -6.86 -1.01 -1.77
N ASN A 7 -7.80 -0.92 -0.82
CA ASN A 7 -9.14 -0.39 -1.03
C ASN A 7 -9.37 0.79 -0.09
N LEU A 8 -10.06 1.83 -0.57
CA LEU A 8 -10.52 2.94 0.26
C LEU A 8 -11.97 2.68 0.68
N ASP A 9 -12.23 2.73 1.98
CA ASP A 9 -13.57 2.83 2.52
C ASP A 9 -13.91 4.31 2.76
N GLU A 10 -14.75 4.85 1.86
CA GLU A 10 -15.17 6.25 1.89
C GLU A 10 -16.04 6.58 3.12
N GLY A 11 -16.60 5.58 3.80
CA GLY A 11 -17.46 5.78 4.97
C GLY A 11 -16.70 6.02 6.27
N ASN A 12 -15.44 5.60 6.36
CA ASN A 12 -14.60 5.72 7.55
C ASN A 12 -13.20 6.29 7.24
N SER A 13 -12.99 6.84 6.05
CA SER A 13 -11.70 7.38 5.58
C SER A 13 -10.52 6.42 5.82
N THR A 14 -10.75 5.11 5.75
CA THR A 14 -9.73 4.10 6.03
C THR A 14 -9.35 3.40 4.74
N VAL A 15 -8.05 3.22 4.55
CA VAL A 15 -7.50 2.39 3.48
C VAL A 15 -7.14 1.03 4.03
N GLU A 16 -7.66 -0.04 3.43
CA GLU A 16 -7.29 -1.42 3.76
C GLU A 16 -6.27 -1.96 2.75
N LEU A 17 -5.08 -2.34 3.22
CA LEU A 17 -4.10 -3.06 2.41
C LEU A 17 -4.50 -4.54 2.32
N THR A 18 -5.14 -4.91 1.22
CA THR A 18 -5.68 -6.26 1.03
C THR A 18 -4.58 -7.29 0.71
N SER A 19 -3.59 -6.90 -0.08
CA SER A 19 -2.49 -7.81 -0.42
C SER A 19 -1.23 -7.08 -0.87
N MET A 20 -0.08 -7.66 -0.55
CA MET A 20 1.21 -7.24 -1.08
C MET A 20 2.07 -8.47 -1.34
N TRP A 21 2.78 -8.45 -2.46
CA TRP A 21 3.73 -9.50 -2.80
C TRP A 21 4.97 -8.94 -3.50
N VAL A 22 6.13 -9.49 -3.12
CA VAL A 22 7.43 -9.17 -3.72
C VAL A 22 8.10 -10.47 -4.13
N SER A 23 8.54 -10.55 -5.40
CA SER A 23 9.26 -11.71 -5.91
C SER A 23 10.50 -12.01 -5.06
N PRO A 24 10.80 -13.29 -4.75
CA PRO A 24 11.94 -13.66 -3.91
C PRO A 24 13.27 -13.03 -4.34
N THR A 25 13.52 -12.96 -5.65
CA THR A 25 14.74 -12.36 -6.23
C THR A 25 14.86 -10.85 -6.04
N ALA A 26 13.78 -10.17 -5.65
CA ALA A 26 13.75 -8.73 -5.41
C ALA A 26 13.70 -8.37 -3.91
N ARG A 27 13.77 -9.36 -3.02
CA ARG A 27 13.81 -9.14 -1.57
C ARG A 27 15.18 -8.61 -1.16
N GLY A 28 15.22 -7.80 -0.10
CA GLY A 28 16.43 -7.12 0.36
C GLY A 28 16.83 -5.91 -0.50
N LEU A 29 16.04 -5.57 -1.53
CA LEU A 29 16.30 -4.42 -2.42
C LEU A 29 15.39 -3.21 -2.13
N GLY A 30 14.63 -3.21 -1.02
CA GLY A 30 13.74 -2.11 -0.64
C GLY A 30 12.43 -2.00 -1.43
N VAL A 31 12.08 -3.00 -2.24
CA VAL A 31 10.86 -2.97 -3.08
C VAL A 31 9.58 -2.88 -2.24
N ALA A 32 9.54 -3.57 -1.09
CA ALA A 32 8.40 -3.49 -0.19
C ALA A 32 8.19 -2.06 0.34
N ASP A 33 9.29 -1.38 0.71
CA ASP A 33 9.24 -0.01 1.21
C ASP A 33 8.68 0.93 0.15
N THR A 34 9.13 0.80 -1.11
CA THR A 34 8.59 1.59 -2.24
C THR A 34 7.09 1.35 -2.47
N LEU A 35 6.61 0.10 -2.32
CA LEU A 35 5.19 -0.20 -2.45
C LEU A 35 4.37 0.39 -1.32
N ILE A 36 4.88 0.36 -0.09
CA ILE A 36 4.24 1.00 1.07
C ILE A 36 4.18 2.51 0.88
N ASP A 37 5.29 3.16 0.51
CA ASP A 37 5.34 4.60 0.25
C ASP A 37 4.33 5.02 -0.84
N THR A 38 4.17 4.19 -1.86
CA THR A 38 3.20 4.42 -2.94
C THR A 38 1.76 4.40 -2.41
N ILE A 39 1.41 3.39 -1.61
CA ILE A 39 0.07 3.30 -1.00
C ILE A 39 -0.16 4.42 0.02
N THR A 40 0.85 4.77 0.83
CA THR A 40 0.75 5.86 1.79
C THR A 40 0.53 7.20 1.09
N THR A 41 1.25 7.47 0.01
CA THR A 41 1.06 8.67 -0.81
C THR A 41 -0.36 8.69 -1.40
N TRP A 42 -0.79 7.58 -2.00
CA TRP A 42 -2.13 7.48 -2.57
C TRP A 42 -3.24 7.65 -1.52
N ALA A 43 -3.09 7.08 -0.31
CA ALA A 43 -4.04 7.19 0.77
C ALA A 43 -4.15 8.65 1.28
N ASN A 44 -3.00 9.33 1.43
CA ASN A 44 -2.96 10.75 1.80
C ASN A 44 -3.66 11.64 0.76
N ASP A 45 -3.47 11.37 -0.53
CA ASP A 45 -4.16 12.08 -1.62
C ASP A 45 -5.68 11.88 -1.59
N ARG A 46 -6.16 10.84 -0.91
CA ARG A 46 -7.59 10.57 -0.68
C ARG A 46 -8.09 11.01 0.69
N HIS A 47 -7.26 11.73 1.45
CA HIS A 47 -7.59 12.16 2.81
C HIS A 47 -7.99 11.00 3.72
N ALA A 48 -7.37 9.83 3.52
CA ALA A 48 -7.53 8.72 4.43
C ALA A 48 -6.84 9.06 5.77
N ASP A 49 -7.52 8.77 6.87
CA ASP A 49 -7.02 9.01 8.22
C ASP A 49 -6.16 7.84 8.73
N GLN A 50 -6.34 6.65 8.13
CA GLN A 50 -5.65 5.44 8.55
C GLN A 50 -5.45 4.45 7.39
N ILE A 51 -4.36 3.70 7.45
CA ILE A 51 -4.13 2.50 6.65
C ILE A 51 -4.12 1.28 7.59
N VAL A 52 -4.85 0.23 7.24
CA VAL A 52 -4.96 -1.03 8.01
C VAL A 52 -4.56 -2.25 7.22
#